data_AF-A0AB33K547-F1
#
_entry.id   AF-A0AB33K547-F1
#
_cell.length_a   1.000
_cell.length_b   1.000
_cell.length_c   1.000
_cell.angle_alpha   90.00
_cell.angle_beta   90.00
_cell.angle_gamma   90.00
#
_symmetry.space_group_name_H-M   'P 1'
#
loop_
_entity.id
_entity.type
_entity.pdbx_description
1 polymer ?
#
loop_
_entity_poly.entity_id
_entity_poly.type
_entity_poly.pdbx_seq_one_letter_code
_entity_poly.pdbx_strand_id
1 'polypeptide(L)' 'MKAVVITDKTAEVAIAAEGEPYLVQMSTTGKEPATMTFADFEKAVTVTPPPADQVVDASKYLKD' A
#
# COMPACT_ATOMS: atom_id res chain seq x y z
N MET A 1 -10.00 9.90 12.93
CA MET A 1 -10.69 9.56 11.67
C MET A 1 -11.69 8.48 11.99
N LYS A 2 -12.98 8.64 11.64
CA LYS A 2 -13.96 7.57 11.81
C LYS A 2 -13.87 6.62 10.61
N ALA A 3 -13.96 5.32 10.86
CA ALA A 3 -13.97 4.32 9.81
C ALA A 3 -15.08 3.30 10.04
N VAL A 4 -15.67 2.83 8.94
CA VAL A 4 -16.52 1.64 8.92
C VAL A 4 -15.61 0.44 8.69
N VAL A 5 -15.71 -0.54 9.58
CA VAL A 5 -14.89 -1.76 9.52
C VAL A 5 -15.72 -2.90 8.94
N ILE A 6 -15.17 -3.56 7.93
CA ILE A 6 -15.74 -4.73 7.27
C ILE A 6 -14.82 -5.91 7.55
N THR A 7 -15.38 -6.99 8.10
CA THR A 7 -14.62 -8.16 8.54
C THR A 7 -15.07 -9.41 7.79
N ASP A 8 -14.11 -10.18 7.31
CA ASP A 8 -14.23 -11.57 6.88
C ASP A 8 -13.31 -12.46 7.75
N LYS A 9 -13.42 -13.79 7.64
CA LYS A 9 -12.73 -14.76 8.49
C LYS A 9 -11.23 -14.53 8.65
N THR A 10 -10.57 -14.03 7.60
CA THR A 10 -9.11 -13.84 7.57
C THR A 10 -8.69 -12.44 7.19
N ALA A 11 -9.63 -11.49 7.10
CA ALA A 11 -9.33 -10.14 6.64
C ALA A 11 -10.24 -9.11 7.33
N GLU A 12 -9.67 -7.96 7.65
CA GLU A 12 -10.40 -6.79 8.11
C GLU A 12 -10.01 -5.59 7.26
N VAL A 13 -11.01 -4.80 6.88
CA VAL A 13 -10.87 -3.66 6.00
C VAL A 13 -11.55 -2.46 6.67
N ALA A 14 -10.82 -1.37 6.84
CA ALA A 14 -11.36 -0.11 7.35
C ALA A 14 -11.53 0.88 6.19
N ILE A 15 -12.76 1.40 6.04
CA ILE A 15 -13.12 2.42 5.05
C ILE A 15 -13.44 3.73 5.77
N ALA A 16 -12.98 4.87 5.26
CA ALA A 16 -13.33 6.17 5.83
C ALA A 16 -14.86 6.36 5.93
N ALA A 17 -15.35 6.74 7.12
CA ALA A 17 -16.79 6.87 7.39
C ALA A 17 -17.35 8.26 7.03
N GLU A 18 -16.48 9.22 6.77
CA GLU A 18 -16.81 10.60 6.45
C GLU A 18 -15.95 11.04 5.26
N GLY A 19 -16.52 11.80 4.32
CA GLY A 19 -15.84 12.22 3.10
C GLY A 19 -15.80 11.12 2.04
N GLU A 20 -14.73 11.10 1.24
CA GLU A 20 -14.54 10.05 0.23
C GLU A 20 -14.24 8.69 0.88
N PRO A 21 -14.81 7.60 0.37
CA PRO A 21 -14.74 6.28 0.99
C PRO A 21 -13.39 5.59 0.71
N TYR A 22 -12.30 6.16 1.21
CA TYR A 22 -10.97 5.59 1.05
C TYR A 22 -10.79 4.34 1.90
N LEU A 23 -10.08 3.36 1.34
CA LEU A 23 -9.50 2.26 2.10
C LEU A 23 -8.38 2.82 2.96
N VAL A 24 -8.52 2.81 4.28
CA VAL A 24 -7.56 3.45 5.20
C VAL A 24 -6.68 2.43 5.94
N GLN A 25 -7.18 1.20 6.09
CA GLN A 25 -6.41 0.09 6.64
C GLN A 25 -6.91 -1.23 6.11
N MET A 26 -6.00 -2.17 5.91
CA MET A 26 -6.30 -3.58 5.68
C MET A 26 -5.43 -4.42 6.60
N SER A 27 -6.02 -5.40 7.28
CA SER A 27 -5.28 -6.43 8.01
C SER A 27 -5.69 -7.81 7.53
N THR A 28 -4.74 -8.73 7.48
CA THR A 28 -4.96 -10.13 7.13
C THR A 28 -4.39 -11.03 8.21
N THR A 29 -5.02 -12.17 8.41
CA THR A 29 -4.55 -13.24 9.32
C THR A 29 -4.23 -14.50 8.52
N GLY A 30 -3.58 -15.48 9.16
CA GLY A 30 -3.22 -16.75 8.53
C GLY A 30 -1.73 -17.05 8.66
N LYS A 31 -1.14 -17.69 7.64
CA LYS A 31 0.28 -18.07 7.67
C LYS A 31 1.22 -16.86 7.64
N GLU A 32 0.83 -15.81 6.94
CA GLU A 32 1.58 -14.57 6.79
C GLU A 32 0.65 -13.39 7.10
N PRO A 33 0.48 -13.06 8.39
CA PRO A 33 -0.35 -11.93 8.77
C PRO A 33 0.32 -10.62 8.33
N ALA A 34 -0.47 -9.70 7.81
CA ALA A 34 0.00 -8.38 7.40
C ALA A 34 -0.99 -7.31 7.85
N THR A 35 -0.47 -6.09 8.02
CA THR A 35 -1.29 -4.90 8.19
C THR A 35 -0.73 -3.81 7.29
N MET A 36 -1.59 -3.19 6.51
CA MET A 36 -1.27 -2.11 5.60
C MET A 36 -2.13 -0.92 5.96
N THR A 37 -1.51 0.25 6.05
CA THR A 37 -2.19 1.53 6.28
C THR A 37 -2.03 2.37 5.03
N PHE A 38 -3.11 3.03 4.62
CA PHE A 38 -3.14 3.89 3.44
C PHE A 38 -3.44 5.31 3.90
N ALA A 39 -2.67 6.27 3.38
CA ALA A 39 -2.76 7.67 3.75
C ALA A 39 -2.33 8.57 2.58
N ASP A 40 -2.43 9.89 2.78
CA ASP A 40 -1.97 10.90 1.83
C ASP A 40 -2.59 10.77 0.43
N PHE A 41 -3.87 10.36 0.38
CA PHE A 41 -4.65 10.32 -0.84
C PHE A 41 -4.60 11.68 -1.57
N GLU A 42 -4.51 11.60 -2.90
CA GLU A 42 -4.45 12.76 -3.81
C GLU A 42 -3.21 13.66 -3.67
N LYS A 43 -2.27 13.33 -2.77
CA LYS A 43 -1.02 14.08 -2.67
C LYS A 43 -0.02 13.59 -3.70
N ALA A 44 0.57 14.55 -4.42
CA ALA A 44 1.65 14.26 -5.35
C ALA A 44 2.86 13.68 -4.59
N VAL A 45 3.34 12.52 -5.06
CA VAL A 45 4.57 11.92 -4.55
C VAL A 45 5.73 12.44 -5.39
N THR A 46 6.67 13.13 -4.73
CA THR A 46 7.93 13.52 -5.39
C THR A 46 8.87 12.32 -5.39
N VAL A 47 9.23 11.85 -6.57
CA VAL A 47 10.22 10.77 -6.73
C VAL A 47 11.57 11.36 -7.10
N THR A 48 12.61 10.96 -6.38
CA THR A 48 14.00 11.30 -6.69
C THR A 48 14.71 10.01 -7.09
N PRO A 49 15.35 9.94 -8.26
CA PRO A 49 16.08 8.75 -8.64
C PRO A 49 17.20 8.48 -7.62
N PRO A 50 17.44 7.21 -7.25
CA PRO A 50 18.61 6.89 -6.46
C PRO A 50 19.89 7.23 -7.26
N PRO A 51 21.02 7.46 -6.57
CA PRO A 51 22.33 7.61 -7.20
C PRO A 51 22.61 6.53 -8.25
N ALA A 52 23.33 6.89 -9.33
CA ALA A 52 23.54 5.99 -10.47
C ALA A 52 24.27 4.69 -10.12
N ASP A 53 25.08 4.68 -9.06
CA ASP A 53 25.78 3.50 -8.53
C ASP A 53 24.86 2.58 -7.70
N GLN A 54 23.64 3.02 -7.39
CA GLN A 54 22.60 2.23 -6.73
C GLN A 54 21.51 1.76 -7.71
N VAL A 55 21.65 2.07 -9.00
CA VAL A 55 20.73 1.65 -10.05
C VAL A 55 21.31 0.45 -10.79
N VAL A 56 20.60 -0.67 -10.78
CA VAL A 56 20.92 -1.83 -11.62
C VAL A 56 20.20 -1.68 -12.95
N ASP A 57 20.96 -1.64 -14.05
CA ASP A 57 20.42 -1.68 -15.41
C ASP A 57 20.04 -3.12 -15.78
N ALA A 58 18.76 -3.45 -15.66
CA ALA A 58 18.22 -4.79 -15.91
C ALA A 58 18.45 -5.27 -17.36
N SER A 59 18.59 -4.36 -18.34
CA SER A 59 18.84 -4.71 -19.75
C SER A 59 20.16 -5.46 -19.95
N LYS A 60 21.12 -5.30 -19.02
CA LYS A 60 22.41 -6.00 -19.04
C LYS A 60 22.34 -7.46 -18.62
N TYR A 61 21.21 -7.90 -18.05
CA TYR A 61 21.07 -9.23 -17.44
C TYR A 61 19.94 -10.06 -18.05
N LEU A 62 19.04 -9.44 -18.81
CA LEU A 62 18.01 -10.14 -19.58
C LEU A 62 18.63 -10.58 -20.91
N LYS A 63 18.62 -11.89 -21.19
CA LYS A 63 18.95 -12.44 -22.51
C LYS A 63 17.67 -12.48 -23.34
N ASP A 64 17.74 -12.06 -24.60
CA ASP A 64 16.68 -12.22 -25.60
C ASP A 64 16.30 -13.70 -25.81
#